data_AF-A0A1D9MB91-F1
#
_entry.id   AF-A0A1D9MB91-F1
#
_cell.length_a   1.000
_cell.length_b   1.000
_cell.length_c   1.000
_cell.angle_alpha   90.00
_cell.angle_beta   90.00
_cell.angle_gamma   90.00
#
_symmetry.space_group_name_H-M   'P 1'
#
loop_
_entity.id
_entity.type
_entity.pdbx_description
1 polymer ?
#
loop_
_entity_poly.entity_id
_entity_poly.type
_entity_poly.pdbx_seq_one_letter_code
_entity_poly.pdbx_strand_id
1 'polypeptide(L)' 'MAELGYVGSADYVEMWKQSVRVEKAQYPALVGVAYFNQREVYPWPENFGAPDWRMKNQILK' A
#
# COMPACT_ATOMS: atom_id res chain seq x y z
N MET A 1 -5.88 -3.34 -13.74
CA MET A 1 -5.57 -2.23 -12.81
C MET A 1 -5.71 -2.76 -11.40
N ALA A 2 -4.79 -2.43 -10.51
CA ALA A 2 -4.87 -2.78 -9.09
C ALA A 2 -4.82 -1.51 -8.24
N GLU A 3 -5.47 -1.52 -7.09
CA GLU A 3 -5.36 -0.48 -6.06
C GLU A 3 -4.46 -0.98 -4.92
N LEU A 4 -3.66 -0.08 -4.36
CA LEU A 4 -2.72 -0.42 -3.29
C LEU A 4 -2.63 0.71 -2.26
N GLY A 5 -2.68 0.34 -0.98
CA GLY A 5 -2.31 1.17 0.16
C GLY A 5 -1.44 0.37 1.12
N TYR A 6 -0.41 0.99 1.70
CA TYR A 6 0.44 0.36 2.71
C TYR A 6 0.87 1.36 3.79
N VAL A 7 0.94 0.88 5.02
CA VAL A 7 1.42 1.60 6.21
C VAL A 7 2.10 0.57 7.12
N GLY A 8 3.20 0.93 7.75
CA GLY A 8 3.99 0.02 8.60
C GLY A 8 5.33 0.61 9.01
N SER A 9 6.32 -0.26 9.29
CA SER A 9 7.70 0.18 9.54
C SER A 9 8.33 0.80 8.29
N ALA A 10 9.43 1.55 8.48
CA ALA A 10 10.18 2.13 7.36
C ALA A 10 10.61 1.08 6.34
N ASP A 11 11.13 -0.06 6.79
CA ASP A 11 11.56 -1.17 5.94
C ASP A 11 10.39 -1.79 5.18
N TYR A 12 9.22 -1.95 5.82
CA TYR A 12 8.02 -2.48 5.18
C TYR A 12 7.51 -1.55 4.07
N VAL A 13 7.50 -0.24 4.33
CA VAL A 13 7.10 0.79 3.36
C VAL A 13 8.06 0.80 2.17
N GLU A 14 9.38 0.71 2.42
CA GLU A 14 10.39 0.72 1.37
C GLU A 14 10.33 -0.53 0.49
N MET A 15 10.13 -1.71 1.10
CA MET A 15 9.89 -2.96 0.37
C MET A 15 8.73 -2.82 -0.62
N TRP A 16 7.59 -2.26 -0.19
CA TRP A 16 6.43 -2.07 -1.08
C TRP A 16 6.71 -1.05 -2.19
N LYS A 17 7.37 0.08 -1.87
CA LYS A 17 7.77 1.08 -2.87
C LYS A 17 8.60 0.46 -3.98
N GLN A 18 9.55 -0.41 -3.65
CA GLN A 18 10.41 -1.08 -4.62
C GLN A 18 9.64 -2.15 -5.40
N SER A 19 8.82 -2.96 -4.72
CA SER A 19 8.14 -4.10 -5.31
C SER A 19 7.08 -3.73 -6.35
N VAL A 20 6.39 -2.59 -6.21
CA VAL A 20 5.23 -2.24 -7.05
C VAL A 20 5.57 -1.38 -8.25
N ARG A 21 6.83 -0.96 -8.37
CA ARG A 21 7.35 -0.11 -9.45
C ARG A 21 8.08 -0.91 -10.54
N VAL A 22 8.04 -2.24 -10.44
CA VAL A 22 8.65 -3.14 -11.40
C VAL A 22 7.59 -4.01 -12.06
N GLU A 23 7.80 -4.34 -13.33
CA GLU A 23 6.99 -5.34 -14.02
C GLU A 23 7.18 -6.71 -13.37
N LYS A 24 6.11 -7.50 -13.30
CA LYS A 24 6.13 -8.85 -12.73
C LYS A 24 5.63 -9.83 -13.77
N ALA A 25 6.47 -10.78 -14.18
CA ALA A 25 6.13 -11.77 -15.21
C ALA A 25 4.87 -12.58 -14.89
N GLN A 26 4.59 -12.79 -13.60
CA GLN A 26 3.37 -13.45 -13.12
C GLN A 26 2.08 -12.64 -13.32
N TYR A 27 2.19 -11.34 -13.62
CA TYR A 27 1.06 -10.43 -13.87
C TYR A 27 1.21 -9.72 -15.22
N PRO A 28 1.20 -10.47 -16.34
CA PRO A 28 1.52 -9.92 -17.67
C PRO A 28 0.52 -8.86 -18.17
N ALA A 29 -0.71 -8.86 -17.64
CA ALA A 29 -1.74 -7.89 -17.98
C ALA A 29 -1.78 -6.66 -17.03
N LEU A 30 -0.90 -6.60 -16.01
CA LEU A 30 -0.87 -5.50 -15.07
C LEU A 30 -0.09 -4.31 -15.67
N VAL A 31 -0.83 -3.36 -16.23
CA VAL A 31 -0.27 -2.15 -16.86
C VAL A 31 -0.07 -0.98 -15.90
N GLY A 32 -0.51 -1.10 -14.64
CA GLY A 32 -0.38 -0.04 -13.65
C GLY A 32 -1.09 -0.32 -12.32
N VAL A 33 -0.62 0.37 -11.28
CA VAL A 33 -1.14 0.33 -9.91
C VAL A 33 -1.56 1.75 -9.53
N ALA A 34 -2.82 1.92 -9.12
CA ALA A 34 -3.30 3.16 -8.54
C ALA A 34 -3.07 3.15 -7.04
N TYR A 35 -2.46 4.20 -6.52
CA TYR A 35 -2.18 4.31 -5.09
C TYR A 35 -3.39 4.90 -4.36
N PHE A 36 -3.90 4.18 -3.35
CA PHE A 36 -5.04 4.61 -2.54
C PHE A 36 -4.57 5.58 -1.44
N ASN A 37 -4.64 6.88 -1.72
CA ASN A 37 -4.05 7.93 -0.89
C ASN A 37 -5.03 8.55 0.12
N GLN A 38 -5.71 7.71 0.91
CA GLN A 38 -6.70 8.15 1.91
C GLN A 38 -6.42 7.53 3.28
N ARG A 39 -6.94 8.18 4.33
CA ARG A 39 -7.11 7.53 5.64
C ARG A 39 -8.36 6.66 5.61
N GLU A 40 -8.25 5.44 6.10
CA GLU A 40 -9.37 4.54 6.30
C GLU A 40 -10.34 5.12 7.34
N VAL A 41 -11.63 5.08 7.02
CA VAL A 41 -12.72 5.58 7.88
C VAL A 41 -13.44 4.43 8.60
N TYR A 42 -13.34 3.21 8.08
CA TYR A 42 -13.92 2.01 8.69
C TYR A 42 -12.82 1.07 9.19
N PRO A 43 -12.86 0.65 10.47
CA PRO A 43 -11.90 -0.33 10.97
C PRO A 43 -11.90 -1.57 10.09
N TRP A 44 -10.72 -1.98 9.65
CA TRP A 44 -10.54 -3.23 8.96
C TRP A 44 -10.91 -4.40 9.87
N PRO A 45 -11.38 -5.52 9.30
CA PRO A 45 -11.67 -6.74 10.05
C PRO A 45 -10.46 -7.22 10.88
N GLU A 46 -10.68 -8.16 11.79
CA GLU A 46 -9.60 -8.82 12.54
C GLU A 46 -8.72 -7.88 13.38
N ASN A 47 -9.26 -6.73 13.79
CA ASN A 47 -8.59 -5.74 14.65
C ASN A 47 -7.35 -5.09 14.00
N PHE A 48 -7.31 -5.01 12.65
CA PHE A 48 -6.26 -4.27 11.93
C PHE A 48 -6.40 -2.74 12.00
N GLY A 49 -7.48 -2.24 12.63
CA GLY A 49 -7.68 -0.81 12.87
C GLY A 49 -8.04 -0.03 11.60
N ALA A 50 -7.85 1.30 11.63
CA ALA A 50 -8.15 2.20 10.52
C ALA A 50 -6.84 2.82 9.99
N PRO A 51 -6.12 2.12 9.09
CA PRO A 51 -4.81 2.55 8.60
C PRO A 51 -4.85 3.91 7.89
N ASP A 52 -3.76 4.67 8.01
CA ASP A 52 -3.56 5.92 7.29
C ASP A 52 -2.63 5.70 6.09
N TRP A 53 -3.21 5.39 4.93
CA TRP A 53 -2.44 5.13 3.72
C TRP A 53 -1.96 6.39 3.01
N ARG A 54 -2.19 7.59 3.55
CA ARG A 54 -1.67 8.82 2.92
C ARG A 54 -0.14 8.75 2.88
N MET A 55 0.47 9.04 1.73
CA MET A 55 1.91 8.85 1.51
C MET A 55 2.81 9.50 2.59
N LYS A 56 2.36 10.60 3.19
CA LYS A 56 3.08 11.31 4.26
C LYS A 56 3.05 10.61 5.63
N ASN A 57 2.15 9.64 5.80
CA ASN A 57 1.80 9.01 7.08
C ASN A 57 2.04 7.49 7.07
N GLN A 58 2.66 6.94 6.03
CA GLN A 58 2.85 5.49 5.85
C GLN A 58 3.83 4.86 6.86
N ILE A 59 4.72 5.65 7.47
CA ILE A 59 5.72 5.14 8.41
C ILE A 59 5.20 5.34 9.84
N LEU A 60 4.99 4.24 10.54
CA LEU A 60 4.61 4.22 11.95
C LEU A 60 5.84 4.52 12.83
N LYS A 61 5.61 5.29 13.91
CA LYS A 61 6.63 5.65 14.91
C LYS A 61 6.78 4.55 15.95
#